data_AF-A0AAV4IVT6-F1
#
_entry.id   AF-A0AAV4IVT6-F1
#
_cell.length_a   1.000
_cell.length_b   1.000
_cell.length_c   1.000
_cell.angle_alpha   90.00
_cell.angle_beta   90.00
_cell.angle_gamma   90.00
#
_symmetry.space_group_name_H-M   'P 1'
#
loop_
_entity.id
_entity.type
_entity.pdbx_description
1 polymer ?
#
loop_
_entity_poly.entity_id
_entity_poly.type
_entity_poly.pdbx_seq_one_letter_code
_entity_poly.pdbx_strand_id
1 'polypeptide(L)'
;IDQPMYVKILLFFPLLLGHHECEIFSAREDETAESEYKWKICEKNPGHEKFIPAQHFRENCLQRLHTADQRERLYARIDRTVRLRVSWTSLDRPGVDTLSSIRGTKLLRFGTGFLQYVEASCPLNEGNGQIPTRQWKFKVQTALHVVYNTEEAKQTR
;
A
#
# COMPACT_ATOMS: atom_id res chain seq x y z
N ILE A 1 -22.78 -0.47 7.21
CA ILE A 1 -22.48 -1.83 7.71
C ILE A 1 -20.97 -1.99 7.62
N ASP A 2 -20.28 -1.80 8.75
CA ASP A 2 -18.84 -2.04 8.88
C ASP A 2 -18.65 -3.52 9.19
N GLN A 3 -18.07 -4.29 8.26
CA GLN A 3 -17.66 -5.68 8.50
C GLN A 3 -16.14 -5.80 8.40
N PRO A 4 -15.52 -6.69 9.20
CA PRO A 4 -14.07 -6.80 9.27
C PRO A 4 -13.50 -7.36 7.97
N MET A 5 -12.66 -6.54 7.31
CA MET A 5 -11.83 -6.95 6.18
C MET A 5 -10.64 -7.74 6.73
N TYR A 6 -10.54 -9.02 6.40
CA TYR A 6 -9.42 -9.87 6.81
C TYR A 6 -8.28 -9.78 5.79
N VAL A 7 -7.33 -8.90 6.04
CA VAL A 7 -6.15 -8.73 5.18
C VAL A 7 -5.08 -9.75 5.56
N LYS A 8 -4.76 -10.69 4.67
CA LYS A 8 -3.61 -11.61 4.82
C LYS A 8 -2.44 -11.07 4.00
N ILE A 9 -1.61 -10.24 4.64
CA ILE A 9 -0.36 -9.72 4.04
C ILE A 9 0.69 -10.82 4.14
N LEU A 10 1.24 -11.24 3.00
CA LEU A 10 2.31 -12.24 2.93
C LEU A 10 3.58 -11.55 2.46
N LEU A 11 4.60 -11.58 3.31
CA LEU A 11 5.86 -10.88 3.13
C LEU A 11 6.85 -11.80 2.38
N PHE A 12 7.37 -11.35 1.23
CA PHE A 12 8.38 -12.08 0.45
C PHE A 12 9.39 -11.11 -0.19
N PHE A 13 10.69 -11.43 -0.10
CA PHE A 13 11.86 -10.52 -0.14
C PHE A 13 12.85 -10.76 -1.30
N PRO A 14 13.72 -9.77 -1.65
CA PRO A 14 15.01 -9.52 -0.96
C PRO A 14 15.15 -8.12 -0.32
N LEU A 15 15.98 -8.00 0.73
CA LEU A 15 16.20 -6.79 1.54
C LEU A 15 16.70 -5.58 0.73
N LEU A 16 15.89 -4.53 0.63
CA LEU A 16 16.34 -3.16 0.37
C LEU A 16 15.92 -2.31 1.58
N LEU A 17 16.90 -1.85 2.36
CA LEU A 17 16.70 -0.81 3.37
C LEU A 17 16.57 0.52 2.64
N GLY A 18 15.38 1.12 2.65
CA GLY A 18 15.16 2.45 2.10
C GLY A 18 13.93 3.11 2.71
N HIS A 19 14.00 4.43 2.92
CA HIS A 19 12.87 5.25 3.36
C HIS A 19 11.92 5.61 2.20
N HIS A 20 12.22 5.15 0.98
CA HIS A 20 11.56 5.62 -0.23
C HIS A 20 10.19 5.00 -0.50
N GLU A 21 9.78 3.99 0.28
CA GLU A 21 8.50 3.28 0.08
C GLU A 21 7.57 3.38 1.30
N CYS A 22 7.96 4.15 2.33
CA CYS A 22 7.19 4.33 3.54
C CYS A 22 7.18 5.78 4.01
N GLU A 23 5.99 6.40 4.04
CA GLU A 23 5.81 7.75 4.55
C GLU A 23 5.24 7.74 5.95
N ILE A 24 5.93 8.37 6.89
CA ILE A 24 5.47 8.52 8.27
C ILE A 24 4.79 9.90 8.42
N PHE A 25 3.60 9.90 9.03
CA PHE A 25 2.86 11.10 9.38
C PHE A 25 2.99 11.34 10.88
N SER A 26 3.32 12.57 11.26
CA SER A 26 3.23 12.95 12.66
C SER A 26 1.75 13.01 13.08
N ALA A 27 1.45 12.78 14.37
CA ALA A 27 0.06 12.78 14.88
C ALA A 27 -0.70 14.11 14.69
N ARG A 28 -0.02 15.16 14.20
CA ARG A 28 -0.56 16.50 13.95
C ARG A 28 -0.76 16.81 12.47
N GLU A 29 -0.35 15.93 11.57
CA GLU A 29 -0.45 16.12 10.12
C GLU A 29 -1.77 15.54 9.58
N ASP A 30 -2.39 16.27 8.65
CA ASP A 30 -3.58 15.82 7.93
C ASP A 30 -3.15 14.78 6.86
N GLU A 31 -3.83 13.64 6.81
CA GLU A 31 -3.60 12.58 5.80
C GLU A 31 -3.80 13.10 4.35
N THR A 32 -4.65 14.12 4.17
CA THR A 32 -4.95 14.73 2.87
C THR A 32 -3.89 15.75 2.42
N ALA A 33 -3.09 16.26 3.37
CA ALA A 33 -1.95 17.12 3.08
C ALA A 33 -0.73 16.24 2.80
N GLU A 34 -0.78 15.40 1.74
CA GLU A 34 0.43 14.77 1.20
C GLU A 34 1.53 15.83 1.19
N SER A 35 2.59 15.53 1.93
CA SER A 35 3.36 16.55 2.61
C SER A 35 3.97 17.54 1.62
N GLU A 36 3.28 18.66 1.37
CA GLU A 36 3.74 19.76 0.51
C GLU A 36 5.15 20.20 0.96
N TYR A 37 5.41 20.10 2.27
CA TYR A 37 6.71 20.27 2.86
C TYR A 37 7.74 19.24 2.37
N LYS A 38 7.47 17.92 2.46
CA LYS A 38 8.37 16.87 1.93
C LYS A 38 8.57 17.02 0.43
N TRP A 39 7.56 17.50 -0.30
CA TRP A 39 7.70 17.83 -1.71
C TRP A 39 8.74 18.93 -1.91
N LYS A 40 8.66 20.03 -1.15
CA LYS A 40 9.61 21.15 -1.22
C LYS A 40 11.05 20.75 -0.85
N ILE A 41 11.23 19.80 0.06
CA ILE A 41 12.56 19.36 0.52
C ILE A 41 13.09 18.09 -0.18
N CYS A 42 12.40 17.58 -1.21
CA CYS A 42 12.82 16.36 -1.88
C CYS A 42 14.08 16.59 -2.75
N GLU A 43 15.19 15.97 -2.37
CA GLU A 43 16.46 16.08 -3.10
C GLU A 43 16.54 15.15 -4.31
N LYS A 44 15.70 14.11 -4.38
CA LYS A 44 15.73 13.10 -5.46
C LYS A 44 15.30 13.69 -6.81
N ASN A 45 14.36 14.63 -6.80
CA ASN A 45 13.88 15.32 -7.98
C ASN A 45 13.64 16.80 -7.65
N PRO A 46 14.72 17.60 -7.52
CA PRO A 46 14.60 19.00 -7.14
C PRO A 46 13.66 19.76 -8.09
N GLY A 47 12.70 20.49 -7.53
CA GLY A 47 11.67 21.22 -8.29
C GLY A 47 10.60 20.33 -8.95
N HIS A 48 10.78 19.01 -8.98
CA HIS A 48 9.83 18.02 -9.51
C HIS A 48 9.35 18.28 -10.93
N GLU A 49 10.11 18.99 -11.75
CA GLU A 49 9.71 19.37 -13.12
C GLU A 49 9.50 18.14 -14.03
N LYS A 50 10.17 17.02 -13.70
CA LYS A 50 10.03 15.73 -14.39
C LYS A 50 8.97 14.82 -13.78
N PHE A 51 8.26 15.27 -12.74
CA PHE A 51 7.15 14.52 -12.19
C PHE A 51 6.01 14.49 -13.20
N ILE A 52 5.54 13.28 -13.52
CA ILE A 52 4.44 13.09 -14.44
C ILE A 52 3.21 12.76 -13.60
N PRO A 53 2.20 13.66 -13.53
CA PRO A 53 0.97 13.36 -12.82
C PRO A 53 0.34 12.06 -13.32
N ALA A 54 -0.29 11.30 -12.42
CA ALA A 54 -0.83 9.97 -12.75
C ALA A 54 -1.77 9.98 -13.97
N GLN A 55 -2.59 11.04 -14.12
CA GLN A 55 -3.45 11.23 -15.29
C GLN A 55 -2.65 11.33 -16.59
N HIS A 56 -1.57 12.13 -16.61
CA HIS A 56 -0.72 12.33 -17.78
C HIS A 56 0.23 11.17 -18.03
N PHE A 57 0.52 10.35 -17.02
CA PHE A 57 1.30 9.12 -17.19
C PHE A 57 0.57 8.17 -18.15
N ARG A 58 -0.75 7.99 -17.97
CA ARG A 58 -1.55 7.14 -18.85
C ARG A 58 -1.55 7.65 -20.29
N GLU A 59 -1.72 8.95 -20.47
CA GLU A 59 -1.83 9.57 -21.81
C GLU A 59 -0.50 9.56 -22.57
N ASN A 60 0.61 9.90 -21.91
CA ASN A 60 1.86 10.25 -22.59
C ASN A 60 2.94 9.16 -22.47
N CYS A 61 2.98 8.43 -21.35
CA CYS A 61 4.04 7.43 -21.14
C CYS A 61 3.68 6.08 -21.77
N LEU A 62 2.40 5.75 -21.84
CA LEU A 62 1.94 4.47 -22.38
C LEU A 62 2.08 4.35 -23.90
N GLN A 63 2.08 5.48 -24.61
CA GLN A 63 2.34 5.52 -26.05
C GLN A 63 3.76 5.05 -26.40
N ARG A 64 4.70 5.13 -25.44
CA ARG A 64 6.08 4.65 -25.61
C ARG A 64 6.20 3.13 -25.50
N LEU A 65 5.15 2.43 -25.10
CA LEU A 65 5.11 0.98 -25.08
C LEU A 65 4.71 0.47 -26.47
N HIS A 66 5.64 -0.26 -27.09
CA HIS A 66 5.53 -0.67 -28.49
C HIS A 66 4.46 -1.72 -28.74
N THR A 67 4.11 -2.54 -27.72
CA THR A 67 3.14 -3.63 -27.89
C THR A 67 1.90 -3.47 -27.00
N ALA A 68 0.77 -4.01 -27.46
CA ALA A 68 -0.46 -4.08 -26.67
C ALA A 68 -0.23 -4.83 -25.34
N ASP A 69 0.48 -5.96 -25.38
CA ASP A 69 0.80 -6.77 -24.20
C ASP A 69 1.57 -6.00 -23.13
N GLN A 70 2.51 -5.13 -23.53
CA GLN A 70 3.25 -4.29 -22.59
C GLN A 70 2.31 -3.31 -21.87
N ARG A 71 1.40 -2.68 -22.61
CA ARG A 71 0.40 -1.76 -22.05
C ARG A 71 -0.54 -2.48 -21.11
N GLU A 72 -1.06 -3.64 -21.51
CA GLU A 72 -1.94 -4.46 -20.69
C GLU A 72 -1.27 -4.90 -19.38
N ARG A 73 -0.03 -5.41 -19.44
CA ARG A 73 0.72 -5.81 -18.25
C ARG A 73 0.95 -4.63 -17.30
N LEU A 74 1.24 -3.44 -17.84
CA LEU A 74 1.41 -2.25 -17.02
C LEU A 74 0.09 -1.80 -16.39
N TYR A 75 -1.01 -1.79 -17.14
CA TYR A 75 -2.34 -1.50 -16.59
C TYR A 75 -2.71 -2.47 -15.48
N ALA A 76 -2.55 -3.77 -15.72
CA ALA A 76 -2.79 -4.79 -14.72
C ALA A 76 -1.94 -4.57 -13.46
N ARG A 77 -0.72 -4.03 -13.60
CA ARG A 77 0.15 -3.72 -12.45
C ARG A 77 -0.31 -2.47 -11.71
N ILE A 78 -0.69 -1.42 -12.43
CA ILE A 78 -1.24 -0.19 -11.85
C ILE A 78 -2.52 -0.50 -11.08
N ASP A 79 -3.45 -1.23 -11.69
CA ASP A 79 -4.75 -1.56 -11.08
C ASP A 79 -4.62 -2.47 -9.85
N ARG A 80 -3.52 -3.22 -9.74
CA ARG A 80 -3.20 -4.05 -8.58
C ARG A 80 -2.35 -3.32 -7.53
N THR A 81 -1.91 -2.09 -7.80
CA THR A 81 -1.13 -1.31 -6.84
C THR A 81 -2.08 -0.70 -5.82
N VAL A 82 -1.81 -0.94 -4.54
CA VAL A 82 -2.64 -0.44 -3.44
C VAL A 82 -1.82 0.45 -2.50
N ARG A 83 -2.48 1.44 -1.91
CA ARG A 83 -1.94 2.22 -0.79
C ARG A 83 -2.29 1.49 0.50
N LEU A 84 -1.29 1.28 1.34
CA LEU A 84 -1.43 0.68 2.66
C LEU A 84 -1.43 1.77 3.73
N ARG A 85 -2.34 1.70 4.68
CA ARG A 85 -2.42 2.57 5.85
C ARG A 85 -2.10 1.76 7.11
N VAL A 86 -0.87 1.85 7.59
CA VAL A 86 -0.37 1.09 8.75
C VAL A 86 -0.39 1.97 9.99
N SER A 87 -1.11 1.54 11.03
CA SER A 87 -1.36 2.37 12.22
C SER A 87 -0.66 1.88 13.49
N TRP A 88 0.20 0.87 13.38
CA TRP A 88 0.89 0.25 14.51
C TRP A 88 2.31 -0.19 14.15
N THR A 89 3.26 0.07 15.03
CA THR A 89 4.63 -0.46 14.94
C THR A 89 4.84 -1.56 15.98
N SER A 90 5.16 -2.77 15.55
CA SER A 90 5.37 -3.91 16.43
C SER A 90 6.55 -3.70 17.37
N LEU A 91 6.43 -4.20 18.60
CA LEU A 91 7.52 -4.25 19.56
C LEU A 91 8.66 -5.18 19.10
N ASP A 92 8.39 -6.11 18.19
CA ASP A 92 9.34 -7.12 17.73
C ASP A 92 10.24 -6.66 16.58
N ARG A 93 10.12 -5.41 16.11
CA ARG A 93 10.99 -4.90 15.03
C ARG A 93 12.46 -4.97 15.46
N PRO A 94 13.42 -5.37 14.62
CA PRO A 94 14.84 -5.45 14.99
C PRO A 94 15.45 -4.08 15.31
N GLY A 95 16.51 -4.03 16.12
CA GLY A 95 17.24 -2.77 16.47
C GLY A 95 17.75 -2.01 15.26
N VAL A 96 18.09 -2.74 14.21
CA VAL A 96 18.62 -2.21 12.94
C VAL A 96 17.54 -1.70 11.98
N ASP A 97 16.26 -1.92 12.28
CA ASP A 97 15.15 -1.42 11.46
C ASP A 97 15.00 0.10 11.60
N THR A 98 14.66 0.78 10.51
CA THR A 98 14.52 2.25 10.51
C THR A 98 13.35 2.73 11.36
N LEU A 99 12.34 1.88 11.61
CA LEU A 99 11.19 2.18 12.47
C LEU A 99 11.37 1.63 13.89
N SER A 100 12.56 1.16 14.24
CA SER A 100 12.87 0.63 15.58
C SER A 100 12.69 1.67 16.70
N SER A 101 12.87 2.96 16.40
CA SER A 101 12.70 4.06 17.35
C SER A 101 11.24 4.34 17.70
N ILE A 102 10.30 3.89 16.87
CA ILE A 102 8.85 4.14 17.03
C ILE A 102 8.04 2.87 17.34
N ARG A 103 8.70 1.82 17.84
CA ARG A 103 8.02 0.59 18.29
C ARG A 103 6.97 0.87 19.36
N GLY A 104 5.89 0.10 19.35
CA GLY A 104 4.80 0.24 20.31
C GLY A 104 3.98 1.52 20.15
N THR A 105 4.25 2.32 19.11
CA THR A 105 3.51 3.54 18.83
C THR A 105 2.41 3.31 17.81
N LYS A 106 1.40 4.19 17.83
CA LYS A 106 0.34 4.26 16.83
C LYS A 106 0.61 5.30 15.75
N LEU A 107 1.90 5.56 15.47
CA LEU A 107 2.28 6.55 14.48
C LEU A 107 1.84 6.06 13.10
N LEU A 108 1.05 6.90 12.42
CA LEU A 108 0.49 6.54 11.13
C LEU A 108 1.58 6.53 10.07
N ARG A 109 1.62 5.46 9.27
CA ARG A 109 2.48 5.40 8.10
C ARG A 109 1.74 4.85 6.90
N PHE A 110 2.16 5.29 5.73
CA PHE A 110 1.67 4.79 4.46
C PHE A 110 2.78 4.04 3.74
N GLY A 111 2.37 3.08 2.92
CA GLY A 111 3.28 2.42 1.99
C GLY A 111 2.54 1.90 0.78
N THR A 112 3.26 1.22 -0.10
CA THR A 112 2.70 0.63 -1.31
C THR A 112 2.67 -0.89 -1.19
N GLY A 113 1.60 -1.49 -1.70
CA GLY A 113 1.47 -2.92 -1.85
C GLY A 113 1.02 -3.31 -3.26
N PHE A 114 1.14 -4.59 -3.56
CA PHE A 114 0.63 -5.19 -4.79
C PHE A 114 -0.33 -6.34 -4.47
N LEU A 115 -1.52 -6.25 -5.05
CA LEU A 115 -2.56 -7.27 -4.97
C LEU A 115 -2.14 -8.48 -5.82
N GLN A 116 -1.77 -9.59 -5.15
CA GLN A 116 -1.38 -10.82 -5.84
C GLN A 116 -2.60 -11.63 -6.27
N TYR A 117 -3.61 -11.69 -5.41
CA TYR A 117 -4.77 -12.55 -5.57
C TYR A 117 -6.00 -11.95 -4.91
N VAL A 118 -7.15 -12.16 -5.55
CA VAL A 118 -8.47 -11.77 -5.07
C VAL A 118 -9.39 -12.97 -5.25
N GLU A 119 -10.02 -13.39 -4.17
CA GLU A 119 -11.04 -14.42 -4.13
C GLU A 119 -12.34 -13.78 -3.66
N ALA A 120 -13.36 -13.82 -4.51
CA ALA A 120 -14.72 -13.50 -4.09
C ALA A 120 -15.36 -14.79 -3.60
N SER A 121 -15.68 -14.88 -2.31
CA SER A 121 -16.62 -15.90 -1.85
C SER A 121 -18.01 -15.28 -1.86
N CYS A 122 -18.82 -15.68 -2.85
CA CYS A 122 -20.26 -15.46 -2.79
C CYS A 122 -20.85 -16.56 -1.90
N PRO A 123 -21.55 -16.21 -0.79
CA PRO A 123 -22.37 -17.21 -0.11
C PRO A 123 -23.42 -17.70 -1.11
N LEU A 124 -23.45 -19.01 -1.34
CA LEU A 124 -24.55 -19.65 -2.06
C LEU A 124 -25.82 -19.34 -1.26
N ASN A 125 -26.83 -18.79 -1.93
CA ASN A 125 -28.08 -18.38 -1.31
C ASN A 125 -28.78 -19.58 -0.66
N GLU A 126 -28.57 -19.80 0.63
CA GLU A 126 -29.44 -20.65 1.44
C GLU A 126 -30.70 -19.85 1.79
N GLY A 127 -31.63 -19.77 0.82
CA GLY A 127 -33.09 -19.68 0.99
C GLY A 127 -33.77 -18.64 1.89
N ASN A 128 -33.07 -17.83 2.70
CA ASN A 128 -33.67 -17.16 3.86
C ASN A 128 -33.91 -15.64 3.69
N GLY A 129 -33.92 -15.13 2.45
CA GLY A 129 -34.24 -13.72 2.19
C GLY A 129 -33.23 -12.69 2.73
N GLN A 130 -32.06 -13.14 3.21
CA GLN A 130 -30.96 -12.24 3.58
C GLN A 130 -30.17 -11.82 2.34
N ILE A 131 -29.78 -10.55 2.29
CA ILE A 131 -28.94 -10.01 1.22
C ILE A 131 -27.58 -10.72 1.30
N PRO A 132 -27.15 -11.45 0.25
CA PRO A 132 -25.88 -12.17 0.27
C PRO A 132 -24.74 -11.17 0.47
N THR A 133 -24.03 -11.32 1.59
CA THR A 133 -22.88 -10.48 1.89
C THR A 133 -21.69 -11.01 1.10
N ARG A 134 -21.24 -10.26 0.08
CA ARG A 134 -20.03 -10.62 -0.67
C ARG A 134 -18.83 -10.46 0.26
N GLN A 135 -18.11 -11.56 0.47
CA GLN A 135 -16.83 -11.53 1.17
C GLN A 135 -15.71 -11.61 0.15
N TRP A 136 -14.70 -10.76 0.33
CA TRP A 136 -13.51 -10.73 -0.49
C TRP A 136 -12.33 -11.16 0.37
N LYS A 137 -11.57 -12.13 -0.11
CA LYS A 137 -10.26 -12.46 0.43
C LYS A 137 -9.23 -11.99 -0.57
N PHE A 138 -8.21 -11.30 -0.09
CA PHE A 138 -7.14 -10.88 -0.98
C PHE A 138 -5.79 -11.00 -0.29
N LYS A 139 -4.75 -11.12 -1.12
CA LYS A 139 -3.37 -11.22 -0.69
C LYS A 139 -2.62 -10.01 -1.22
N VAL A 140 -2.09 -9.21 -0.31
CA VAL A 140 -1.21 -8.08 -0.63
C VAL A 140 0.24 -8.46 -0.33
N GLN A 141 1.12 -8.18 -1.27
CA GLN A 141 2.57 -8.21 -1.08
C GLN A 141 3.07 -6.78 -0.88
N THR A 142 3.92 -6.56 0.11
CA THR A 142 4.56 -5.26 0.38
C THR A 142 5.97 -5.49 0.94
N ALA A 143 6.73 -4.41 1.10
CA ALA A 143 8.04 -4.46 1.72
C ALA A 143 7.94 -4.65 3.23
N LEU A 144 8.89 -5.38 3.82
CA LEU A 144 8.93 -5.65 5.27
C LEU A 144 9.02 -4.37 6.10
N HIS A 145 9.76 -3.37 5.61
CA HIS A 145 9.92 -2.13 6.36
C HIS A 145 8.57 -1.38 6.48
N VAL A 146 7.63 -1.59 5.54
CA VAL A 146 6.25 -1.08 5.60
C VAL A 146 5.41 -1.87 6.62
N VAL A 147 5.35 -3.20 6.48
CA VAL A 147 4.65 -4.12 7.38
C VAL A 147 5.59 -5.25 7.81
N TYR A 148 5.97 -5.25 9.08
CA TYR A 148 7.02 -6.15 9.58
C TYR A 148 6.52 -7.57 9.88
N ASN A 149 5.35 -7.69 10.51
CA ASN A 149 4.83 -8.99 10.96
C ASN A 149 3.29 -9.02 10.94
N THR A 150 2.73 -10.15 11.37
CA THR A 150 1.29 -10.38 11.45
C THR A 150 0.57 -9.39 12.38
N GLU A 151 1.24 -8.89 13.41
CA GLU A 151 0.67 -7.91 14.33
C GLU A 151 0.38 -6.58 13.63
N GLU A 152 1.37 -6.05 12.90
CA GLU A 152 1.19 -4.84 12.08
C GLU A 152 0.19 -5.04 10.94
N ALA A 153 0.22 -6.22 10.31
CA ALA A 153 -0.69 -6.55 9.21
C ALA A 153 -2.17 -6.50 9.64
N LYS A 154 -2.49 -6.97 10.85
CA LYS A 154 -3.85 -6.89 11.42
C LYS A 154 -4.32 -5.46 11.67
N GLN A 155 -3.39 -4.52 11.82
CA GLN A 155 -3.65 -3.09 12.06
C GLN A 155 -3.44 -2.25 10.79
N THR A 156 -3.34 -2.90 9.64
CA THR A 156 -3.18 -2.26 8.33
C THR A 156 -4.51 -2.28 7.58
N ARG A 157 -4.83 -1.16 6.93
CA ARG A 157 -5.99 -1.01 6.04
C ARG A 157 -5.54 -0.74 4.62
#